data_AF-A0A8T6CGT3-F1
#
_entry.id   AF-A0A8T6CGT3-F1
#
_cell.length_a   1.000
_cell.length_b   1.000
_cell.length_c   1.000
_cell.angle_alpha   90.00
_cell.angle_beta   90.00
_cell.angle_gamma   90.00
#
_symmetry.space_group_name_H-M   'P 1'
#
loop_
_entity.id
_entity.type
_entity.pdbx_description
1 polymer ?
#
loop_
_entity_poly.entity_id
_entity_poly.type
_entity_poly.pdbx_seq_one_letter_code
_entity_poly.pdbx_strand_id
1 'polypeptide(L)'
;MLALWAADLITGDSVARAVLVAAIASTAFILFIGPRSVTAHPRHSIGGHAVAVVAASLVDFFAEYVTGTQFTGDFSLLFGFYAALAVGLAMLLMALTDTEHAPAAGTALAIVAHGLDWELAVFLMTMVLLLAGVHALLKDRLHDFF
;
A
#
# COMPACT_ATOMS: atom_id res chain seq x y z
N MET A 1 -21.65 -18.24 1.09
CA MET A 1 -20.48 -17.48 1.59
C MET A 1 -19.58 -17.06 0.44
N LEU A 2 -18.86 -17.92 -0.30
CA LEU A 2 -17.98 -17.50 -1.42
C LEU A 2 -18.57 -16.48 -2.43
N ALA A 3 -19.86 -16.58 -2.78
CA ALA A 3 -20.52 -15.63 -3.68
C ALA A 3 -20.78 -14.24 -3.04
N LEU A 4 -20.97 -14.19 -1.73
CA LEU A 4 -21.06 -12.92 -0.97
C LEU A 4 -19.68 -12.28 -0.85
N TRP A 5 -18.62 -13.08 -0.68
CA TRP A 5 -17.24 -12.59 -0.66
C TRP A 5 -16.81 -12.09 -2.04
N ALA A 6 -17.19 -12.78 -3.12
CA ALA A 6 -16.94 -12.33 -4.48
C ALA A 6 -17.76 -11.09 -4.83
N ALA A 7 -19.02 -11.00 -4.37
CA ALA A 7 -19.83 -9.79 -4.49
C ALA A 7 -19.19 -8.64 -3.71
N ASP A 8 -18.77 -8.84 -2.47
CA ASP A 8 -18.05 -7.84 -1.68
C ASP A 8 -16.70 -7.49 -2.29
N LEU A 9 -16.03 -8.41 -2.99
CA LEU A 9 -14.82 -8.19 -3.81
C LEU A 9 -15.09 -7.32 -5.06
N ILE A 10 -16.35 -7.23 -5.50
CA ILE A 10 -16.79 -6.46 -6.67
C ILE A 10 -17.49 -5.15 -6.26
N THR A 11 -18.17 -5.12 -5.10
CA THR A 11 -19.01 -4.00 -4.64
C THR A 11 -18.50 -3.28 -3.39
N GLY A 12 -17.59 -3.87 -2.61
CA GLY A 12 -16.92 -3.22 -1.48
C GLY A 12 -15.90 -2.18 -1.96
N ASP A 13 -15.85 -1.04 -1.25
CA ASP A 13 -15.22 0.24 -1.61
C ASP A 13 -14.17 0.18 -2.75
N SER A 14 -14.66 0.44 -3.97
CA SER A 14 -13.90 0.27 -5.21
C SER A 14 -12.70 1.20 -5.34
N VAL A 15 -12.72 2.34 -4.63
CA VAL A 15 -11.67 3.36 -4.67
C VAL A 15 -10.42 2.85 -3.97
N ALA A 16 -10.52 2.39 -2.73
CA ALA A 16 -9.38 1.89 -1.97
C ALA A 16 -8.69 0.72 -2.68
N ARG A 17 -9.48 -0.17 -3.27
CA ARG A 17 -8.97 -1.30 -4.05
C ARG A 17 -8.29 -0.86 -5.33
N ALA A 18 -8.85 0.11 -6.05
CA ALA A 18 -8.19 0.67 -7.23
C ALA A 18 -6.84 1.32 -6.86
N VAL A 19 -6.78 2.07 -5.77
CA VAL A 19 -5.54 2.68 -5.25
C VAL A 19 -4.53 1.60 -4.84
N LEU A 20 -4.99 0.55 -4.16
CA LEU A 20 -4.15 -0.57 -3.73
C LEU A 20 -3.58 -1.35 -4.91
N VAL A 21 -4.42 -1.67 -5.90
CA VAL A 21 -4.00 -2.33 -7.14
C VAL A 21 -3.01 -1.45 -7.89
N ALA A 22 -3.21 -0.13 -7.93
CA ALA A 22 -2.25 0.79 -8.54
C ALA A 22 -0.90 0.81 -7.79
N ALA A 23 -0.90 0.74 -6.46
CA ALA A 23 0.33 0.64 -5.66
C ALA A 23 1.09 -0.68 -5.93
N ILE A 24 0.37 -1.80 -6.02
CA ILE A 24 0.95 -3.12 -6.36
C ILE A 24 1.49 -3.11 -7.80
N ALA A 25 0.74 -2.56 -8.75
CA ALA A 25 1.16 -2.44 -10.14
C ALA A 25 2.41 -1.56 -10.30
N SER A 26 2.49 -0.46 -9.56
CA SER A 26 3.68 0.41 -9.55
C SER A 26 4.88 -0.30 -8.90
N THR A 27 4.68 -1.10 -7.86
CA THR A 27 5.73 -1.98 -7.29
C THR A 27 6.23 -2.99 -8.30
N ALA A 28 5.33 -3.68 -8.98
CA ALA A 28 5.68 -4.61 -10.05
C ALA A 28 6.49 -3.89 -11.15
N PHE A 29 6.07 -2.70 -11.56
CA PHE A 29 6.80 -1.90 -12.55
C PHE A 29 8.25 -1.64 -12.10
N ILE A 30 8.47 -1.17 -10.87
CA ILE A 30 9.83 -0.92 -10.35
C ILE A 30 10.64 -2.22 -10.33
N LEU A 31 10.09 -3.30 -9.77
CA LEU A 31 10.80 -4.57 -9.64
C LEU A 31 11.18 -5.17 -11.01
N PHE A 32 10.31 -5.09 -12.01
CA PHE A 32 10.54 -5.76 -13.30
C PHE A 32 11.20 -4.89 -14.37
N ILE A 33 11.08 -3.56 -14.29
CA ILE A 33 11.69 -2.63 -15.25
C ILE A 33 13.05 -2.11 -14.76
N GLY A 34 13.20 -1.88 -13.45
CA GLY A 34 14.45 -1.47 -12.82
C GLY A 34 14.97 -2.51 -11.82
N PRO A 35 15.19 -3.77 -12.22
CA PRO A 35 15.40 -4.91 -11.32
C PRO A 35 16.66 -4.80 -10.44
N ARG A 36 17.63 -3.93 -10.77
CA ARG A 36 18.84 -3.69 -9.97
C ARG A 36 18.87 -2.30 -9.33
N SER A 37 17.81 -1.51 -9.48
CA SER A 37 17.69 -0.22 -8.81
C SER A 37 17.66 -0.38 -7.28
N VAL A 38 18.06 0.67 -6.55
CA VAL A 38 18.04 0.68 -5.08
C VAL A 38 16.63 0.37 -4.56
N THR A 39 15.62 0.99 -5.16
CA THR A 39 14.20 0.83 -4.80
C THR A 39 13.64 -0.56 -5.11
N ALA A 40 14.25 -1.33 -6.03
CA ALA A 40 13.85 -2.71 -6.32
C ALA A 40 14.39 -3.74 -5.31
N HIS A 41 15.24 -3.33 -4.36
CA HIS A 41 15.73 -4.25 -3.34
C HIS A 41 14.57 -4.71 -2.41
N PRO A 42 14.48 -6.01 -2.02
CA PRO A 42 13.37 -6.52 -1.21
C PRO A 42 13.13 -5.77 0.10
N ARG A 43 14.20 -5.24 0.70
CA ARG A 43 14.12 -4.38 1.90
C ARG A 43 13.24 -3.15 1.67
N HIS A 44 13.36 -2.49 0.53
CA HIS A 44 12.57 -1.29 0.21
C HIS A 44 11.15 -1.67 -0.15
N SER A 45 10.95 -2.64 -1.06
CA SER A 45 9.59 -3.00 -1.48
C SER A 45 8.76 -3.59 -0.33
N ILE A 46 9.26 -4.59 0.39
CA ILE A 46 8.54 -5.21 1.51
C ILE A 46 8.50 -4.25 2.71
N GLY A 47 9.63 -3.62 3.04
CA GLY A 47 9.74 -2.74 4.20
C GLY A 47 8.89 -1.48 4.04
N GLY A 48 8.90 -0.85 2.86
CA GLY A 48 8.13 0.34 2.59
C GLY A 48 6.63 0.10 2.70
N HIS A 49 6.13 -1.03 2.16
CA HIS A 49 4.73 -1.42 2.34
C HIS A 49 4.37 -1.71 3.79
N ALA A 50 5.24 -2.41 4.53
CA ALA A 50 5.03 -2.65 5.97
C ALA A 50 5.00 -1.34 6.78
N VAL A 51 5.94 -0.42 6.51
CA VAL A 51 5.99 0.91 7.14
C VAL A 51 4.76 1.74 6.80
N ALA A 52 4.31 1.71 5.54
CA ALA A 52 3.09 2.39 5.11
C ALA A 52 1.84 1.85 5.82
N VAL A 53 1.74 0.52 6.00
CA VAL A 53 0.66 -0.10 6.77
C VAL A 53 0.68 0.41 8.21
N VAL A 54 1.84 0.41 8.88
CA VAL A 54 1.96 0.89 10.26
C VAL A 54 1.60 2.37 10.37
N ALA A 55 2.16 3.22 9.50
CA ALA A 55 1.89 4.66 9.49
C ALA A 55 0.40 4.96 9.29
N ALA A 56 -0.22 4.35 8.29
CA ALA A 56 -1.63 4.58 8.00
C ALA A 56 -2.55 4.02 9.08
N SER A 57 -2.22 2.87 9.68
CA SER A 57 -2.97 2.32 10.82
C SER A 57 -2.97 3.26 12.02
N LEU A 58 -1.83 3.90 12.30
CA LEU A 58 -1.74 4.90 13.38
C LEU A 58 -2.60 6.12 13.10
N VAL A 59 -2.60 6.60 11.85
CA VAL A 59 -3.42 7.75 11.44
C VAL A 59 -4.90 7.40 11.45
N ASP A 60 -5.28 6.24 10.91
CA ASP A 60 -6.66 5.76 10.88
C ASP A 60 -7.24 5.59 12.29
N PHE A 61 -6.49 4.93 13.19
CA PHE A 61 -6.88 4.79 14.60
C PHE A 61 -7.04 6.16 15.29
N PHE A 62 -6.12 7.10 15.06
CA PHE A 62 -6.22 8.44 15.62
C PHE A 62 -7.43 9.21 15.06
N ALA A 63 -7.69 9.07 13.76
CA ALA A 63 -8.78 9.74 13.08
C ALA A 63 -10.15 9.22 13.56
N GLU A 64 -10.27 7.91 13.76
CA GLU A 64 -11.45 7.27 14.37
C GLU A 64 -11.65 7.74 15.81
N TYR A 65 -10.59 7.77 16.62
CA TYR A 65 -10.65 8.25 18.00
C TYR A 65 -11.14 9.71 18.11
N VAL A 66 -10.71 10.59 17.20
CA VAL A 66 -11.08 12.01 17.20
C VAL A 66 -12.47 12.26 16.61
N THR A 67 -12.80 11.58 15.51
CA THR A 67 -14.01 11.89 14.71
C THR A 67 -15.21 11.02 15.11
N GLY A 68 -14.96 9.87 15.74
CA GLY A 68 -15.98 8.89 16.10
C GLY A 68 -16.58 8.13 14.90
N THR A 69 -15.99 8.28 13.70
CA THR A 69 -16.46 7.68 12.45
C THR A 69 -15.29 7.22 11.60
N GLN A 70 -15.45 6.08 10.92
CA GLN A 70 -14.54 5.65 9.87
C GLN A 70 -14.81 6.43 8.58
N PHE A 71 -13.75 6.81 7.86
CA PHE A 71 -13.88 7.48 6.57
C PHE A 71 -14.18 6.43 5.49
N THR A 72 -15.45 6.23 5.17
CA THR A 72 -15.86 5.31 4.09
C THR A 72 -16.41 6.09 2.90
N GLY A 73 -15.73 6.04 1.76
CA GLY A 73 -16.25 6.45 0.45
C GLY A 73 -16.49 7.94 0.15
N ASP A 74 -16.60 8.83 1.15
CA ASP A 74 -16.84 10.26 0.92
C ASP A 74 -15.53 11.09 0.90
N PHE A 75 -15.23 11.71 -0.25
CA PHE A 75 -14.12 12.65 -0.45
C PHE A 75 -14.37 13.98 0.28
N SER A 76 -14.38 13.94 1.60
CA SER A 76 -14.48 15.11 2.46
C SER A 76 -13.12 15.80 2.64
N LEU A 77 -13.12 17.07 3.05
CA LEU A 77 -11.89 17.76 3.47
C LEU A 77 -11.16 17.03 4.59
N LEU A 78 -11.89 16.39 5.51
CA LEU A 78 -11.32 15.59 6.58
C LEU A 78 -10.62 14.34 6.03
N PHE A 79 -11.24 13.62 5.10
CA PHE A 79 -10.59 12.51 4.42
C PHE A 79 -9.27 12.96 3.75
N GLY A 80 -9.31 14.05 2.98
CA GLY A 80 -8.12 14.59 2.31
C GLY A 80 -6.99 14.93 3.29
N PHE A 81 -7.33 15.49 4.46
CA PHE A 81 -6.36 15.78 5.52
C PHE A 81 -5.71 14.51 6.07
N TYR A 82 -6.49 13.51 6.48
CA TYR A 82 -5.95 12.27 7.04
C TYR A 82 -5.22 11.42 6.01
N ALA A 83 -5.68 11.40 4.76
CA ALA A 83 -5.00 10.77 3.65
C ALA A 83 -3.62 11.39 3.41
N ALA A 84 -3.53 12.73 3.35
CA ALA A 84 -2.27 13.43 3.21
C ALA A 84 -1.35 13.21 4.42
N LEU A 85 -1.91 13.16 5.63
CA LEU A 85 -1.16 12.89 6.86
C LEU A 85 -0.57 11.48 6.86
N ALA A 86 -1.36 10.46 6.50
CA ALA A 86 -0.90 9.07 6.42
C ALA A 86 0.18 8.88 5.37
N VAL A 87 -0.01 9.45 4.18
CA VAL A 87 0.98 9.40 3.08
C VAL A 87 2.26 10.12 3.50
N GLY A 88 2.16 11.32 4.07
CA GLY A 88 3.30 12.10 4.57
C GLY A 88 4.06 11.36 5.67
N LEU A 89 3.35 10.79 6.64
CA LEU A 89 3.93 10.01 7.73
C LEU A 89 4.62 8.74 7.19
N ALA A 90 3.99 8.03 6.26
CA ALA A 90 4.59 6.85 5.63
C ALA A 90 5.90 7.21 4.91
N MET A 91 5.93 8.30 4.13
CA MET A 91 7.14 8.77 3.47
C MET A 91 8.24 9.15 4.48
N LEU A 92 7.87 9.85 5.56
CA LEU A 92 8.82 10.20 6.61
C LEU A 92 9.40 8.95 7.31
N LEU A 93 8.54 8.00 7.69
CA LEU A 93 8.99 6.77 8.35
C LEU A 93 9.83 5.90 7.41
N MET A 94 9.50 5.84 6.11
CA MET A 94 10.33 5.15 5.12
C MET A 94 11.72 5.77 5.04
N ALA A 95 11.81 7.11 5.00
CA ALA A 95 13.09 7.82 5.02
C ALA A 95 13.89 7.59 6.32
N LEU A 96 13.21 7.51 7.47
CA LEU A 96 13.86 7.25 8.75
C LEU A 96 14.33 5.79 8.91
N THR A 97 13.66 4.85 8.23
CA THR A 97 13.96 3.42 8.33
C THR A 97 14.79 2.88 7.17
N ASP A 98 15.12 3.74 6.19
CA ASP A 98 15.82 3.38 4.95
C ASP A 98 15.07 2.24 4.23
N THR A 99 13.77 2.49 4.02
CA THR A 99 12.82 1.60 3.33
C THR A 99 12.02 2.33 2.25
N GLU A 100 12.61 3.36 1.65
CA GLU A 100 11.98 4.21 0.62
C GLU A 100 11.51 3.38 -0.57
N HIS A 101 10.18 3.26 -0.66
CA HIS A 101 9.52 2.62 -1.78
C HIS A 101 8.29 3.44 -2.15
N ALA A 102 8.47 4.36 -3.11
CA ALA A 102 7.43 5.31 -3.49
C ALA A 102 6.02 4.69 -3.72
N PRO A 103 5.88 3.48 -4.32
CA PRO A 103 4.57 2.84 -4.45
C PRO A 103 3.85 2.57 -3.12
N ALA A 104 4.59 2.38 -2.01
CA ALA A 104 4.00 2.13 -0.70
C ALA A 104 3.22 3.33 -0.15
N ALA A 105 3.49 4.56 -0.62
CA ALA A 105 2.63 5.70 -0.30
C ALA A 105 1.16 5.45 -0.74
N GLY A 106 0.95 4.74 -1.85
CA GLY A 106 -0.38 4.32 -2.29
C GLY A 106 -1.06 3.33 -1.34
N THR A 107 -0.28 2.48 -0.64
CA THR A 107 -0.81 1.61 0.42
C THR A 107 -1.34 2.40 1.59
N ALA A 108 -0.60 3.43 2.02
CA ALA A 108 -1.06 4.29 3.11
C ALA A 108 -2.38 4.99 2.75
N LEU A 109 -2.50 5.49 1.52
CA LEU A 109 -3.74 6.07 1.02
C LEU A 109 -4.89 5.05 0.96
N ALA A 110 -4.64 3.84 0.48
CA ALA A 110 -5.65 2.79 0.38
C ALA A 110 -6.22 2.41 1.76
N ILE A 111 -5.38 2.35 2.79
CA ILE A 111 -5.82 2.06 4.16
C ILE A 111 -6.71 3.17 4.70
N VAL A 112 -6.33 4.44 4.56
CA VAL A 112 -7.19 5.55 5.02
C VAL A 112 -8.50 5.63 4.22
N ALA A 113 -8.49 5.26 2.94
CA ALA A 113 -9.69 5.27 2.10
C ALA A 113 -10.69 4.16 2.44
N HIS A 114 -10.24 3.06 3.03
CA HIS A 114 -11.07 1.91 3.39
C HIS A 114 -11.36 1.81 4.89
N GLY A 115 -10.47 2.38 5.72
CA GLY A 115 -10.27 1.97 7.10
C GLY A 115 -9.35 0.75 7.21
N LEU A 116 -8.73 0.58 8.39
CA LEU A 116 -7.84 -0.55 8.66
C LEU A 116 -8.63 -1.88 8.65
N ASP A 117 -8.50 -2.59 7.54
CA ASP A 117 -8.96 -3.97 7.39
C ASP A 117 -7.76 -4.92 7.33
N TRP A 118 -7.76 -5.91 8.23
CA TRP A 118 -6.71 -6.91 8.29
C TRP A 118 -6.66 -7.77 7.02
N GLU A 119 -7.79 -8.01 6.36
CA GLU A 119 -7.83 -8.77 5.12
C GLU A 119 -7.15 -8.01 3.99
N LEU A 120 -7.40 -6.72 3.86
CA LEU A 120 -6.72 -5.84 2.92
C LEU A 120 -5.20 -5.80 3.15
N ALA A 121 -4.77 -5.68 4.41
CA ALA A 121 -3.37 -5.66 4.79
C ALA A 121 -2.67 -6.99 4.47
N VAL A 122 -3.27 -8.12 4.82
CA VAL A 122 -2.74 -9.46 4.53
C VAL A 122 -2.69 -9.71 3.01
N PHE A 123 -3.75 -9.33 2.28
CA PHE A 123 -3.78 -9.44 0.82
C PHE A 123 -2.63 -8.65 0.17
N LEU A 124 -2.46 -7.39 0.55
CA LEU A 124 -1.39 -6.55 0.05
C LEU A 124 -0.01 -7.15 0.36
N MET A 125 0.24 -7.50 1.62
CA MET A 125 1.53 -8.06 2.01
C MET A 125 1.82 -9.37 1.27
N THR A 126 0.80 -10.21 1.05
CA THR A 126 0.93 -11.42 0.25
C THR A 126 1.34 -11.10 -1.19
N MET A 127 0.69 -10.12 -1.84
CA MET A 127 1.04 -9.71 -3.20
C MET A 127 2.46 -9.15 -3.29
N VAL A 128 2.88 -8.31 -2.33
CA VAL A 128 4.24 -7.75 -2.29
C VAL A 128 5.28 -8.84 -2.10
N LEU A 129 5.02 -9.82 -1.22
CA LEU A 129 5.90 -10.98 -1.02
C LEU A 129 6.01 -11.85 -2.27
N LEU A 130 4.88 -12.10 -2.95
CA LEU A 130 4.86 -12.84 -4.21
C LEU A 130 5.67 -12.11 -5.29
N LEU A 131 5.46 -10.79 -5.46
CA LEU A 131 6.22 -9.98 -6.41
C LEU A 131 7.71 -9.99 -6.09
N ALA A 132 8.09 -9.80 -4.83
CA ALA A 132 9.49 -9.84 -4.40
C ALA A 132 10.12 -11.23 -4.63
N GLY A 133 9.37 -12.32 -4.40
CA GLY A 133 9.84 -13.68 -4.66
C GLY A 133 10.03 -13.97 -6.16
N VAL A 134 9.06 -13.58 -6.99
CA VAL A 134 9.15 -13.71 -8.46
C VAL A 134 10.27 -12.85 -9.02
N HIS A 135 10.41 -11.60 -8.53
CA HIS A 135 11.52 -10.72 -8.87
C HIS A 135 12.86 -11.34 -8.51
N ALA A 136 13.03 -11.85 -7.29
CA ALA A 136 14.27 -12.50 -6.86
C ALA A 136 14.64 -13.70 -7.74
N LEU A 137 13.67 -14.50 -8.17
CA LEU A 137 13.88 -15.64 -9.07
C LEU A 137 14.28 -15.22 -10.48
N LEU A 138 13.70 -14.13 -10.99
CA LEU A 138 13.90 -13.68 -12.37
C LEU A 138 14.99 -12.61 -12.52
N LYS A 139 15.50 -12.05 -11.42
CA LYS A 139 16.37 -10.86 -11.41
C LYS A 139 17.53 -10.93 -12.42
N ASP A 140 18.19 -12.09 -12.52
CA ASP A 140 19.34 -12.27 -13.42
C ASP A 140 18.95 -12.41 -14.90
N ARG A 141 17.68 -12.67 -15.19
CA ARG A 141 17.11 -12.76 -16.55
C ARG A 141 16.47 -11.45 -17.01
N LEU A 142 16.21 -10.51 -16.10
CA LEU A 142 15.57 -9.25 -16.42
C LEU A 142 16.56 -8.26 -17.02
N HIS A 143 16.12 -7.58 -18.08
CA HIS A 143 16.84 -6.46 -18.67
C HIS A 143 16.62 -5.21 -17.82
N ASP A 144 17.68 -4.45 -17.58
CA ASP A 144 17.60 -3.23 -16.80
C ASP A 144 17.39 -2.03 -17.71
N PHE A 145 16.37 -1.23 -17.41
CA PHE A 145 16.04 -0.01 -18.16
C PHE A 145 16.34 1.27 -17.37
N PHE A 146 16.90 1.17 -16.16
CA PHE A 146 17.23 2.28 -15.27
C PHE A 146 18.71 2.29 -14.85
#